data_AF-A0A256GGT1-F1
#
_entry.id   AF-A0A256GGT1-F1
#
_cell.length_a   1.000
_cell.length_b   1.000
_cell.length_c   1.000
_cell.angle_alpha   90.00
_cell.angle_beta   90.00
_cell.angle_gamma   90.00
#
_symmetry.space_group_name_H-M   'P 1'
#
loop_
_entity.id
_entity.type
_entity.pdbx_description
1 polymer ?
#
loop_
_entity_poly.entity_id
_entity_poly.type
_entity_poly.pdbx_seq_one_letter_code
_entity_poly.pdbx_strand_id
1 'polypeptide(L)' 'MNGPERDGNYPDRGTDCQKHVMAKLIAALDEATLAGWTRLEAAEAIMRVAIALDSGERRRSPED' A
#
# COMPACT_ATOMS: atom_id res chain seq x y z
N MET A 1 7.16 6.90 15.37
CA MET A 1 7.66 7.48 14.10
C MET A 1 6.86 6.82 12.98
N ASN A 2 6.10 7.58 12.18
CA ASN A 2 5.21 7.05 11.14
C ASN A 2 5.78 7.38 9.75
N GLY A 3 6.85 6.70 9.35
CA GLY A 3 7.55 6.94 8.09
C GLY A 3 8.73 5.99 7.89
N PRO A 4 9.42 6.05 6.73
CA PRO A 4 10.65 5.30 6.48
C PRO A 4 11.70 5.57 7.58
N GLU A 5 12.60 4.61 7.82
CA GLU A 5 13.57 4.66 8.92
C GLU A 5 14.49 5.89 8.86
N ARG A 6 14.73 6.40 7.66
CA ARG A 6 15.56 7.59 7.40
C ARG A 6 15.03 8.36 6.19
N ASP A 7 15.33 9.65 6.16
CA ASP A 7 15.04 10.51 5.01
C ASP A 7 16.03 10.26 3.87
N GLY A 8 15.65 10.70 2.66
CA GLY A 8 16.48 10.58 1.45
C GLY A 8 16.42 9.20 0.80
N ASN A 9 17.20 9.03 -0.27
CA ASN A 9 17.27 7.75 -1.00
C ASN A 9 18.33 6.85 -0.36
N TYR A 10 17.93 5.66 0.07
CA TYR A 10 18.83 4.66 0.63
C TYR A 10 18.44 3.27 0.13
N PRO A 11 19.39 2.31 0.07
CA PRO A 11 19.19 1.03 -0.63
C PRO A 11 17.91 0.27 -0.25
N ASP A 12 17.51 0.31 1.03
CA ASP A 12 16.37 -0.45 1.56
C ASP A 12 15.07 0.36 1.70
N ARG A 13 15.03 1.61 1.22
CA ARG A 13 13.87 2.50 1.41
C ARG A 13 12.56 1.92 0.91
N GLY A 14 12.61 1.24 -0.24
CA GLY A 14 11.43 0.56 -0.80
C GLY A 14 10.89 -0.50 0.14
N THR A 15 11.77 -1.33 0.68
CA THR A 15 11.43 -2.39 1.64
C THR A 15 10.87 -1.82 2.94
N ASP A 16 11.42 -0.72 3.45
CA ASP A 16 10.93 -0.10 4.68
C ASP A 16 9.54 0.52 4.51
N CYS A 17 9.32 1.21 3.38
CA CYS A 17 7.99 1.69 3.02
C CYS A 17 6.98 0.53 2.94
N GLN A 18 7.37 -0.60 2.34
CA GLN A 18 6.53 -1.80 2.24
C GLN A 18 6.22 -2.39 3.62
N LYS A 19 7.23 -2.57 4.48
CA LYS A 19 7.04 -3.07 5.86
C LYS A 19 6.07 -2.18 6.65
N HIS A 20 6.18 -0.86 6.50
CA HIS A 20 5.30 0.09 7.17
C HIS A 20 3.83 -0.09 6.76
N VAL A 21 3.56 -0.25 5.47
CA VAL A 21 2.18 -0.43 4.98
C VAL A 21 1.67 -1.86 5.17
N MET A 22 2.55 -2.86 5.25
CA MET A 22 2.18 -4.27 5.36
C MET A 22 1.29 -4.55 6.57
N ALA A 23 1.60 -4.00 7.75
CA ALA A 23 0.76 -4.17 8.93
C ALA A 23 -0.65 -3.61 8.74
N LYS A 24 -0.78 -2.48 8.03
CA LYS A 24 -2.08 -1.85 7.72
C LYS A 24 -2.86 -2.67 6.69
N LEU A 25 -2.18 -3.23 5.70
CA LEU A 25 -2.80 -4.09 4.69
C LEU A 25 -3.32 -5.40 5.30
N ILE A 26 -2.59 -5.98 6.26
CA ILE A 26 -3.06 -7.17 7.00
C ILE A 26 -4.36 -6.85 7.75
N ALA A 27 -4.42 -5.72 8.46
CA ALA A 27 -5.64 -5.30 9.15
C ALA A 27 -6.82 -5.12 8.17
N ALA A 28 -6.59 -4.50 7.01
CA ALA A 28 -7.62 -4.34 5.99
C ALA A 28 -8.12 -5.68 5.43
N LEU A 29 -7.23 -6.67 5.25
CA LEU A 29 -7.62 -8.02 4.86
C LEU A 29 -8.50 -8.70 5.92
N ASP A 30 -8.15 -8.53 7.20
CA ASP A 30 -8.89 -9.13 8.30
C ASP A 30 -10.29 -8.49 8.45
N GLU A 31 -10.39 -7.17 8.32
CA GLU A 31 -11.68 -6.45 8.29
C GLU A 31 -12.58 -6.89 7.12
N ALA A 32 -12.03 -7.03 5.91
CA ALA A 32 -12.78 -7.53 4.77
C ALA A 32 -13.24 -8.98 4.96
N THR A 33 -12.40 -9.82 5.58
CA THR A 33 -12.76 -11.20 5.92
C THR A 33 -13.91 -11.24 6.94
N LEU A 34 -13.90 -10.36 7.95
CA LEU A 34 -15.01 -10.21 8.91
C LEU A 34 -16.31 -9.75 8.24
N ALA A 35 -16.21 -8.99 7.15
CA ALA A 35 -17.35 -8.59 6.32
C ALA A 35 -17.85 -9.70 5.37
N GLY A 36 -17.28 -10.91 5.43
CA GLY A 36 -17.71 -12.08 4.68
C GLY A 36 -16.97 -12.30 3.35
N TRP A 37 -15.90 -11.57 3.09
CA TRP A 37 -15.10 -11.74 1.87
C TRP A 37 -14.12 -12.89 2.07
N THR A 38 -13.75 -13.57 0.99
CA THR A 38 -12.57 -14.42 1.02
C THR A 38 -11.31 -13.55 1.11
N ARG A 39 -10.25 -14.09 1.70
CA ARG A 39 -8.97 -13.39 1.78
C ARG A 39 -8.39 -13.03 0.41
N LEU A 40 -8.69 -13.85 -0.62
CA LEU A 40 -8.27 -13.61 -2.00
C LEU A 40 -9.03 -12.41 -2.62
N GLU A 41 -10.35 -12.35 -2.48
CA GLU A 41 -11.15 -11.21 -2.96
C GLU A 41 -10.71 -9.89 -2.33
N ALA A 42 -10.44 -9.91 -1.02
CA ALA A 42 -9.94 -8.75 -0.30
C ALA A 42 -8.56 -8.32 -0.82
N ALA A 43 -7.63 -9.26 -1.03
CA ALA A 43 -6.30 -8.97 -1.57
C ALA A 43 -6.37 -8.40 -2.99
N GLU A 44 -7.20 -8.96 -3.86
CA GLU A 44 -7.40 -8.47 -5.22
C GLU A 44 -7.98 -7.05 -5.24
N ALA A 45 -8.97 -6.77 -4.39
CA ALA A 45 -9.56 -5.44 -4.29
C ALA A 45 -8.54 -4.40 -3.81
N ILE A 46 -7.78 -4.70 -2.76
CA ILE A 46 -6.70 -3.84 -2.26
C ILE A 46 -5.68 -3.55 -3.36
N MET A 47 -5.23 -4.58 -4.09
CA MET A 47 -4.28 -4.42 -5.19
C MET A 47 -4.82 -3.49 -6.28
N ARG A 48 -6.07 -3.69 -6.73
CA ARG A 48 -6.68 -2.87 -7.79
C ARG A 48 -6.82 -1.41 -7.36
N VAL A 49 -7.21 -1.15 -6.11
CA VAL A 49 -7.30 0.21 -5.57
C VAL A 49 -5.91 0.86 -5.50
N ALA A 50 -4.89 0.14 -5.04
CA ALA A 50 -3.53 0.66 -4.98
C ALA A 50 -2.98 1.05 -6.37
N ILE A 51 -3.21 0.22 -7.39
CA ILE A 51 -2.83 0.51 -8.79
C ILE A 51 -3.55 1.76 -9.31
N ALA A 52 -4.85 1.88 -9.04
CA ALA A 52 -5.64 3.03 -9.48
C ALA A 52 -5.18 4.33 -8.82
N LEU A 53 -4.84 4.29 -7.53
CA LEU A 53 -4.27 5.44 -6.80
C LEU A 53 -2.91 5.85 -7.37
N ASP A 54 -1.97 4.91 -7.55
CA ASP A 54 -0.64 5.20 -8.15
C ASP A 54 -0.78 5.80 -9.56
N SER A 55 -1.66 5.24 -10.39
CA SER A 55 -1.95 5.77 -11.72
C SER A 55 -2.52 7.20 -11.67
N GLY A 56 -3.37 7.48 -10.67
CA GLY A 56 -3.91 8.81 -10.42
C GLY A 56 -2.85 9.81 -9.98
N GLU A 57 -1.96 9.42 -9.06
CA GLU A 57 -0.86 10.27 -8.61
C GLU A 57 0.11 10.60 -9.74
N ARG A 58 0.51 9.60 -10.54
CA ARG A 58 1.41 9.83 -11.69
C ARG A 58 0.80 10.72 -12.76
N ARG A 59 -0.53 10.67 -12.97
CA ARG A 59 -1.21 11.60 -13.87
C ARG A 59 -1.24 13.03 -13.32
N ARG A 60 -1.31 13.18 -12.00
CA ARG A 60 -1.31 14.48 -11.30
C ARG A 60 0.07 15.11 -11.15
N SER A 61 1.14 14.32 -11.29
CA SER A 61 2.51 14.80 -11.54
C SER A 61 2.76 14.79 -13.06
N PRO A 62 2.29 15.79 -13.83
CA PRO A 62 2.96 16.05 -15.09
C PRO A 62 4.42 16.36 -14.74
N GLU A 63 5.33 15.69 -15.43
CA GLU A 63 6.78 15.81 -15.27
C GLU A 63 7.18 17.30 -15.18
N ASP A 64 7.94 17.65 -14.14
CA ASP A 64 8.73 18.91 -14.07
C ASP A 64 9.80 18.93 -15.18
#